data_AF-A0A7Z9Y9L7-F1
#
_entry.id   AF-A0A7Z9Y9L7-F1
#
_cell.length_a   1.000
_cell.length_b   1.000
_cell.length_c   1.000
_cell.angle_alpha   90.00
_cell.angle_beta   90.00
_cell.angle_gamma   90.00
#
_symmetry.space_group_name_H-M   'P 1'
#
loop_
_entity.id
_entity.type
_entity.pdbx_description
1 polymer ?
#
loop_
_entity_poly.entity_id
_entity_poly.type
_entity_poly.pdbx_seq_one_letter_code
_entity_poly.pdbx_strand_id
1 'polypeptide(L)'
;MKLEISESDLRIETNQLAATIRTKGYVSGIAGGSFLDRRTGARDLGFGLDIVDFLLEPGPDKPDMPEEMRYPWGDKVHGNIPKRYVELPQICTQAGRIEWKVVGGGGIIGVKEWFRYTKAAPGYIRGSLWEQWLIFLEGRRYILASDKVTSANDVESLILRIDMPGHIKHSDGDSFEAIYLSYHGVIPSQEFSEDFAPDERFLYRRGDKLPERFIRAYKIRGGPWLAGMTLNPQIVYEAWCHQRGYVCMIQEIGGMRIERGESFSAAYIIGFFDSIEEMESVYDEFKWSSHVSVKAGKLEIER
;
A
#
# COMPACT_ATOMS: atom_id res chain seq x y z
N MET A 1 -22.82 8.30 6.66
CA MET A 1 -22.13 7.27 5.84
C MET A 1 -23.10 6.21 5.36
N LYS A 2 -22.87 5.64 4.17
CA LYS A 2 -23.62 4.53 3.57
C LYS A 2 -22.69 3.33 3.34
N LEU A 3 -23.22 2.12 3.52
CA LEU A 3 -22.58 0.86 3.15
C LEU A 3 -23.56 0.03 2.31
N GLU A 4 -23.12 -0.39 1.14
CA GLU A 4 -23.82 -1.36 0.30
C GLU A 4 -22.93 -2.58 0.16
N ILE A 5 -23.48 -3.77 0.43
CA ILE A 5 -22.78 -5.05 0.35
C ILE A 5 -23.39 -5.84 -0.80
N SER A 6 -22.57 -6.23 -1.77
CA SER A 6 -22.94 -7.16 -2.83
C SER A 6 -22.21 -8.50 -2.63
N GLU A 7 -22.36 -9.42 -3.57
CA GLU A 7 -21.69 -10.73 -3.51
C GLU A 7 -20.16 -10.64 -3.56
N SER A 8 -19.63 -9.63 -4.27
CA SER A 8 -18.19 -9.47 -4.49
C SER A 8 -17.65 -8.15 -3.96
N ASP A 9 -18.49 -7.15 -3.66
CA ASP A 9 -18.04 -5.78 -3.45
C ASP A 9 -18.65 -5.17 -2.18
N LEU A 10 -17.86 -4.35 -1.50
CA LEU A 10 -18.31 -3.44 -0.45
C LEU A 10 -18.20 -2.01 -0.97
N ARG A 11 -19.33 -1.33 -1.13
CA ARG A 11 -19.37 0.07 -1.55
C ARG A 11 -19.65 0.96 -0.35
N ILE A 12 -18.74 1.89 -0.10
CA ILE A 12 -18.79 2.81 1.04
C ILE A 12 -18.89 4.23 0.52
N GLU A 13 -19.79 5.01 1.11
CA GLU A 13 -19.91 6.44 0.82
C GLU A 13 -19.95 7.26 2.13
N THR A 14 -19.13 8.31 2.18
CA THR A 14 -19.23 9.39 3.15
C THR A 14 -19.73 10.66 2.45
N ASN A 15 -19.92 11.75 3.18
CA ASN A 15 -20.17 13.05 2.56
C ASN A 15 -19.01 13.54 1.65
N GLN A 16 -17.77 13.09 1.90
CA GLN A 16 -16.57 13.53 1.18
C GLN A 16 -16.03 12.47 0.20
N LEU A 17 -16.26 11.18 0.44
CA LEU A 17 -15.64 10.09 -0.31
C LEU A 17 -16.66 9.07 -0.82
N ALA A 18 -16.30 8.38 -1.90
CA ALA A 18 -16.90 7.09 -2.26
C ALA A 18 -15.79 6.12 -2.65
N ALA A 19 -15.94 4.83 -2.31
CA ALA A 19 -14.96 3.80 -2.62
C ALA A 19 -15.62 2.43 -2.75
N THR A 20 -14.98 1.55 -3.52
CA THR A 20 -15.34 0.14 -3.60
C THR A 20 -14.16 -0.70 -3.13
N ILE A 21 -14.43 -1.67 -2.26
CA ILE A 21 -13.50 -2.70 -1.84
C ILE A 21 -13.96 -4.02 -2.44
N ARG A 22 -13.05 -4.76 -3.08
CA ARG A 22 -13.36 -6.04 -3.72
C ARG A 22 -12.97 -7.20 -2.82
N THR A 23 -13.91 -8.11 -2.65
CA THR A 23 -13.78 -9.31 -1.81
C THR A 23 -13.54 -10.57 -2.64
N LYS A 24 -13.70 -10.48 -3.97
CA LYS A 24 -13.41 -11.54 -4.96
C LYS A 24 -12.66 -10.98 -6.17
N GLY A 25 -11.89 -11.83 -6.85
CA GLY A 25 -11.13 -11.48 -8.06
C GLY A 25 -9.85 -10.70 -7.73
N TYR A 26 -9.73 -9.47 -8.23
CA TYR A 26 -8.65 -8.56 -7.84
C TYR A 26 -8.98 -7.96 -6.48
N VAL A 27 -8.29 -8.41 -5.43
CA VAL A 27 -8.65 -8.21 -4.01
C VAL A 27 -7.56 -7.46 -3.24
N SER A 28 -7.80 -7.13 -1.97
CA SER A 28 -7.05 -6.20 -1.11
C SER A 28 -7.22 -4.73 -1.49
N GLY A 29 -7.21 -3.86 -0.49
CA GLY A 29 -7.25 -2.41 -0.67
C GLY A 29 -8.53 -1.90 -1.33
N ILE A 30 -8.43 -0.69 -1.89
CA ILE A 30 -9.52 -0.04 -2.62
C ILE A 30 -9.39 -0.35 -4.12
N ALA A 31 -10.50 -0.71 -4.76
CA ALA A 31 -10.53 -1.05 -6.17
C ALA A 31 -10.19 0.16 -7.06
N GLY A 32 -9.36 -0.04 -8.08
CA GLY A 32 -8.91 1.02 -8.98
C GLY A 32 -10.04 1.78 -9.67
N GLY A 33 -9.90 3.11 -9.71
CA GLY A 33 -10.86 4.07 -10.23
C GLY A 33 -12.10 4.26 -9.36
N SER A 34 -12.23 3.53 -8.24
CA SER A 34 -13.42 3.64 -7.39
C SER A 34 -13.29 4.72 -6.32
N PHE A 35 -12.07 5.09 -5.91
CA PHE A 35 -11.84 6.08 -4.85
C PHE A 35 -12.10 7.48 -5.38
N LEU A 36 -13.24 8.06 -5.01
CA LEU A 36 -13.75 9.33 -5.49
C LEU A 36 -13.70 10.38 -4.39
N ASP A 37 -13.09 11.53 -4.68
CA ASP A 37 -13.29 12.77 -3.95
C ASP A 37 -14.58 13.44 -4.40
N ARG A 38 -15.61 13.41 -3.57
CA ARG A 38 -16.93 13.99 -3.90
C ARG A 38 -16.87 15.51 -4.03
N ARG A 39 -15.87 16.15 -3.44
CA ARG A 39 -15.72 17.61 -3.46
C ARG A 39 -15.20 18.12 -4.80
N THR A 40 -14.18 17.45 -5.36
CA THR A 40 -13.56 17.87 -6.63
C THR A 40 -14.03 17.04 -7.83
N GLY A 41 -14.63 15.87 -7.60
CA GLY A 41 -14.95 14.90 -8.64
C GLY A 41 -13.77 14.01 -9.06
N ALA A 42 -12.57 14.22 -8.49
CA ALA A 42 -11.37 13.48 -8.83
C ALA A 42 -11.44 12.01 -8.37
N ARG A 43 -10.78 11.13 -9.11
CA ARG A 43 -10.65 9.70 -8.80
C ARG A 43 -9.20 9.26 -8.75
N ASP A 44 -8.91 8.16 -8.08
CA ASP A 44 -7.61 7.50 -8.22
C ASP A 44 -7.35 7.10 -9.68
N LEU A 45 -6.09 7.22 -10.11
CA LEU A 45 -5.67 7.03 -11.51
C LEU A 45 -5.17 5.60 -11.80
N GLY A 46 -5.25 4.70 -10.81
CA GLY A 46 -4.45 3.48 -10.77
C GLY A 46 -5.19 2.18 -11.04
N PHE A 47 -4.62 1.11 -10.51
CA PHE A 47 -5.20 -0.23 -10.45
C PHE A 47 -5.84 -0.54 -9.08
N GLY A 48 -5.67 0.38 -8.12
CA GLY A 48 -6.20 0.29 -6.77
C GLY A 48 -5.33 1.10 -5.81
N LEU A 49 -5.76 1.18 -4.56
CA LEU A 49 -5.01 1.83 -3.48
C LEU A 49 -4.78 0.86 -2.32
N ASP A 50 -3.58 0.89 -1.74
CA ASP A 50 -3.16 -0.02 -0.64
C ASP A 50 -3.29 -1.49 -1.01
N ILE A 51 -2.77 -1.83 -2.20
CA ILE A 51 -2.85 -3.18 -2.76
C ILE A 51 -1.71 -4.01 -2.21
N VAL A 52 -2.02 -5.23 -1.75
CA VAL A 52 -1.03 -6.13 -1.14
C VAL A 52 -0.65 -7.25 -2.08
N ASP A 53 0.65 -7.45 -2.23
CA ASP A 53 1.23 -8.48 -3.08
C ASP A 53 1.58 -9.73 -2.28
N PHE A 54 2.79 -9.82 -1.71
CA PHE A 54 3.33 -11.05 -1.13
C PHE A 54 4.39 -10.77 -0.06
N LEU A 55 4.84 -11.84 0.61
CA LEU A 55 5.93 -11.79 1.57
C LEU A 55 7.27 -12.12 0.93
N LEU A 56 8.27 -11.29 1.21
CA LEU A 56 9.62 -11.39 0.68
C LEU A 56 10.66 -11.36 1.80
N GLU A 57 11.89 -11.68 1.42
CA GLU A 57 13.09 -11.26 2.14
C GLU A 57 14.16 -10.81 1.14
N PRO A 58 15.16 -10.02 1.56
CA PRO A 58 16.21 -9.54 0.67
C PRO A 58 17.22 -10.63 0.29
N GLY A 59 17.79 -10.46 -0.90
CA GLY A 59 18.85 -11.32 -1.44
C GLY A 59 18.37 -12.22 -2.58
N PRO A 60 19.31 -12.82 -3.33
CA PRO A 60 18.98 -13.67 -4.46
C PRO A 60 18.33 -14.98 -4.01
N ASP A 61 17.62 -15.63 -4.93
CA ASP A 61 17.07 -16.96 -4.73
C ASP A 61 18.14 -17.97 -4.28
N LYS A 62 17.71 -18.95 -3.46
CA LYS A 62 18.55 -20.06 -3.05
C LYS A 62 18.77 -21.02 -4.24
N PRO A 63 19.90 -21.75 -4.31
CA PRO A 63 20.21 -22.63 -5.46
C PRO A 63 19.14 -23.68 -5.77
N ASP A 64 18.40 -24.14 -4.77
CA ASP A 64 17.34 -25.15 -4.83
C ASP A 64 15.94 -24.56 -5.09
N MET A 65 15.82 -23.26 -5.38
CA MET A 65 14.53 -22.60 -5.61
C MET A 65 13.87 -23.11 -6.91
N PRO A 66 12.64 -23.66 -6.84
CA PRO A 66 11.84 -24.00 -8.01
C PRO A 66 11.61 -22.79 -8.90
N GLU A 67 11.55 -22.99 -10.22
CA GLU A 67 11.45 -21.90 -11.21
C GLU A 67 10.24 -21.00 -10.96
N GLU A 68 9.09 -21.59 -10.59
CA GLU A 68 7.85 -20.88 -10.28
C GLU A 68 7.89 -20.07 -8.97
N MET A 69 8.92 -20.27 -8.16
CA MET A 69 9.17 -19.53 -6.91
C MET A 69 10.46 -18.70 -6.99
N ARG A 70 11.03 -18.53 -8.19
CA ARG A 70 12.13 -17.58 -8.38
C ARG A 70 11.59 -16.19 -8.52
N TYR A 71 12.22 -15.26 -7.82
CA TYR A 71 11.90 -13.86 -7.97
C TYR A 71 12.73 -13.27 -9.12
N PRO A 72 12.11 -12.83 -10.23
CA PRO A 72 12.84 -12.19 -11.31
C PRO A 72 13.45 -10.86 -10.85
N TRP A 73 14.71 -10.60 -11.23
CA TRP A 73 15.40 -9.34 -11.02
C TRP A 73 16.48 -9.12 -12.10
N GLY A 74 16.99 -7.89 -12.20
CA GLY A 74 17.94 -7.48 -13.24
C GLY A 74 17.28 -7.03 -14.54
N ASP A 75 15.98 -6.72 -14.51
CA ASP A 75 15.21 -6.21 -15.63
C ASP A 75 14.61 -4.82 -15.32
N LYS A 76 13.91 -4.20 -16.28
CA LYS A 76 13.26 -2.90 -16.09
C LYS A 76 12.06 -2.93 -15.13
N VAL A 77 11.57 -4.12 -14.77
CA VAL A 77 10.37 -4.28 -13.93
C VAL A 77 10.74 -4.36 -12.45
N HIS A 78 11.83 -5.06 -12.15
CA HIS A 78 12.27 -5.40 -10.80
C HIS A 78 13.57 -4.71 -10.42
N GLY A 79 14.34 -4.23 -11.40
CA GLY A 79 15.62 -3.56 -11.19
C GLY A 79 16.71 -4.51 -10.68
N ASN A 80 17.89 -3.99 -10.34
CA ASN A 80 18.92 -4.78 -9.67
C ASN A 80 18.68 -4.84 -8.15
N ILE A 81 17.48 -5.24 -7.77
CA ILE A 81 17.02 -5.33 -6.39
C ILE A 81 16.69 -6.80 -6.09
N PRO A 82 17.68 -7.65 -5.78
CA PRO A 82 17.44 -9.07 -5.56
C PRO A 82 16.55 -9.26 -4.32
N LYS A 83 15.47 -10.01 -4.52
CA LYS A 83 14.55 -10.50 -3.49
C LYS A 83 14.36 -11.99 -3.69
N ARG A 84 13.71 -12.63 -2.72
CA ARG A 84 13.16 -13.98 -2.84
C ARG A 84 11.85 -14.09 -2.08
N TYR A 85 10.96 -14.95 -2.55
CA TYR A 85 9.69 -15.18 -1.90
C TYR A 85 9.89 -15.90 -0.56
N VAL A 86 9.12 -15.48 0.44
CA VAL A 86 8.94 -16.22 1.70
C VAL A 86 7.63 -17.00 1.60
N GLU A 87 6.53 -16.29 1.35
CA GLU A 87 5.19 -16.87 1.22
C GLU A 87 4.41 -16.24 0.07
N LEU A 88 3.54 -17.06 -0.51
CA LEU A 88 2.74 -16.83 -1.72
C LEU A 88 1.28 -17.24 -1.44
N PRO A 89 0.30 -16.83 -2.27
CA PRO A 89 0.42 -16.17 -3.57
C PRO A 89 0.56 -14.64 -3.49
N GLN A 90 0.65 -14.00 -4.66
CA GLN A 90 0.35 -12.57 -4.79
C GLN A 90 -1.14 -12.34 -4.46
N ILE A 91 -1.46 -11.80 -3.30
CA ILE A 91 -2.83 -11.70 -2.76
C ILE A 91 -3.73 -11.01 -3.78
N CYS A 92 -3.30 -9.85 -4.29
CA CYS A 92 -4.17 -9.02 -5.10
C CYS A 92 -4.70 -9.66 -6.39
N THR A 93 -3.96 -10.60 -7.00
CA THR A 93 -4.35 -11.23 -8.28
C THR A 93 -4.67 -12.71 -8.17
N GLN A 94 -4.15 -13.40 -7.16
CA GLN A 94 -4.16 -14.86 -7.09
C GLN A 94 -4.87 -15.41 -5.86
N ALA A 95 -5.17 -14.60 -4.83
CA ALA A 95 -5.98 -15.08 -3.70
C ALA A 95 -7.40 -15.45 -4.14
N GLY A 96 -7.96 -14.74 -5.13
CA GLY A 96 -9.28 -14.98 -5.71
C GLY A 96 -10.46 -14.62 -4.79
N ARG A 97 -10.30 -14.72 -3.47
CA ARG A 97 -11.22 -14.26 -2.43
C ARG A 97 -10.44 -13.95 -1.15
N ILE A 98 -10.88 -12.92 -0.43
CA ILE A 98 -10.38 -12.58 0.90
C ILE A 98 -11.51 -12.65 1.93
N GLU A 99 -11.14 -12.95 3.17
CA GLU A 99 -12.06 -12.91 4.29
C GLU A 99 -12.18 -11.47 4.78
N TRP A 100 -13.37 -11.07 5.22
CA TRP A 100 -13.62 -9.71 5.62
C TRP A 100 -14.73 -9.59 6.66
N LYS A 101 -14.75 -8.46 7.35
CA LYS A 101 -15.87 -8.01 8.18
C LYS A 101 -15.95 -6.49 8.19
N VAL A 102 -17.15 -5.97 8.42
CA VAL A 102 -17.37 -4.53 8.59
C VAL A 102 -17.70 -4.21 10.05
N VAL A 103 -17.10 -3.15 10.56
CA VAL A 103 -17.40 -2.57 11.88
C VAL A 103 -17.84 -1.14 11.66
N GLY A 104 -19.04 -0.79 12.12
CA GLY A 104 -19.60 0.56 11.97
C GLY A 104 -20.05 1.16 13.29
N GLY A 105 -20.10 2.49 13.35
CA GLY A 105 -20.62 3.24 14.49
C GLY A 105 -19.93 4.60 14.64
N GLY A 106 -20.59 5.57 15.28
CA GLY A 106 -19.96 6.83 15.67
C GLY A 106 -19.35 7.68 14.53
N GLY A 107 -19.89 7.60 13.30
CA GLY A 107 -19.33 8.30 12.13
C GLY A 107 -18.12 7.60 11.52
N ILE A 108 -17.96 6.29 11.78
CA ILE A 108 -16.89 5.43 11.27
C ILE A 108 -17.47 4.21 10.57
N ILE A 109 -16.86 3.83 9.45
CA ILE A 109 -16.99 2.50 8.82
C ILE A 109 -15.56 1.97 8.66
N GLY A 110 -15.23 0.91 9.38
CA GLY A 110 -14.00 0.15 9.22
C GLY A 110 -14.28 -1.18 8.52
N VAL A 111 -13.54 -1.46 7.45
CA VAL A 111 -13.47 -2.78 6.83
C VAL A 111 -12.20 -3.44 7.30
N LYS A 112 -12.31 -4.63 7.89
CA LYS A 112 -11.17 -5.49 8.19
C LYS A 112 -11.14 -6.62 7.17
N GLU A 113 -10.01 -6.80 6.53
CA GLU A 113 -9.70 -7.88 5.61
C GLU A 113 -8.60 -8.75 6.19
N TRP A 114 -8.60 -10.04 5.86
CA TRP A 114 -7.47 -10.91 6.19
C TRP A 114 -7.32 -12.07 5.23
N PHE A 115 -6.08 -12.56 5.14
CA PHE A 115 -5.72 -13.69 4.32
C PHE A 115 -4.60 -14.49 4.98
N ARG A 116 -4.69 -15.82 4.89
CA ARG A 116 -3.63 -16.72 5.33
C ARG A 116 -2.91 -17.26 4.10
N TYR A 117 -1.63 -16.94 3.96
CA TYR A 117 -0.81 -17.40 2.85
C TYR A 117 -0.82 -18.93 2.74
N THR A 118 -0.94 -19.43 1.50
CA THR A 118 -1.27 -20.84 1.22
C THR A 118 -0.13 -21.62 0.57
N LYS A 119 0.95 -20.92 0.19
CA LYS A 119 2.19 -21.46 -0.37
C LYS A 119 3.39 -20.80 0.31
N ALA A 120 4.51 -21.51 0.35
CA ALA A 120 5.76 -21.02 0.91
C ALA A 120 6.93 -21.50 0.06
N ALA A 121 7.99 -20.70 -0.02
CA ALA A 121 9.23 -21.09 -0.66
C ALA A 121 9.94 -22.21 0.14
N PRO A 122 10.83 -23.02 -0.49
CA PRO A 122 11.59 -24.05 0.21
C PRO A 122 12.29 -23.54 1.46
N GLY A 123 12.13 -24.28 2.56
CA GLY A 123 12.64 -23.92 3.88
C GLY A 123 11.70 -23.07 4.73
N TYR A 124 10.57 -22.59 4.17
CA TYR A 124 9.52 -21.89 4.93
C TYR A 124 8.26 -22.73 5.07
N ILE A 125 7.47 -22.38 6.07
CA ILE A 125 6.17 -22.95 6.39
C ILE A 125 5.11 -21.96 5.95
N ARG A 126 4.13 -22.40 5.15
CA ARG A 126 2.98 -21.56 4.81
C ARG A 126 2.14 -21.26 6.04
N GLY A 127 1.48 -20.11 6.04
CA GLY A 127 0.39 -19.83 6.97
C GLY A 127 0.55 -18.54 7.74
N SER A 128 1.48 -17.66 7.33
CA SER A 128 1.51 -16.28 7.84
C SER A 128 0.14 -15.63 7.61
N LEU A 129 -0.29 -14.83 8.57
CA LEU A 129 -1.56 -14.11 8.52
C LEU A 129 -1.29 -12.66 8.14
N TRP A 130 -1.86 -12.20 7.04
CA TRP A 130 -1.99 -10.79 6.73
C TRP A 130 -3.37 -10.29 7.13
N GLU A 131 -3.44 -9.10 7.73
CA GLU A 131 -4.66 -8.39 8.08
C GLU A 131 -4.55 -6.95 7.61
N GLN A 132 -5.63 -6.39 7.04
CA GLN A 132 -5.72 -5.00 6.65
C GLN A 132 -6.95 -4.33 7.25
N TRP A 133 -6.81 -3.08 7.66
CA TRP A 133 -7.93 -2.20 8.00
C TRP A 133 -8.03 -1.07 6.99
N LEU A 134 -9.26 -0.79 6.54
CA LEU A 134 -9.62 0.39 5.74
C LEU A 134 -10.73 1.15 6.47
N ILE A 135 -10.40 2.33 7.02
CA ILE A 135 -11.24 3.06 7.98
C ILE A 135 -11.67 4.40 7.38
N PHE A 136 -12.96 4.46 7.04
CA PHE A 136 -13.61 5.65 6.54
C PHE A 136 -14.15 6.48 7.72
N LEU A 137 -13.86 7.78 7.69
CA LEU A 137 -14.30 8.75 8.68
C LEU A 137 -15.24 9.77 8.01
N GLU A 138 -16.39 10.05 8.65
CA GLU A 138 -17.29 11.10 8.17
C GLU A 138 -16.57 12.47 8.15
N GLY A 139 -16.81 13.28 7.11
CA GLY A 139 -16.23 14.61 6.97
C GLY A 139 -14.77 14.66 6.52
N ARG A 140 -14.10 13.52 6.31
CA ARG A 140 -12.70 13.47 5.87
C ARG A 140 -12.58 13.10 4.40
N ARG A 141 -11.65 13.75 3.70
CA ARG A 141 -11.25 13.43 2.31
C ARG A 141 -10.13 12.38 2.24
N TYR A 142 -9.85 11.72 3.37
CA TYR A 142 -8.90 10.63 3.50
C TYR A 142 -9.48 9.52 4.37
N ILE A 143 -8.91 8.32 4.23
CA ILE A 143 -9.11 7.19 5.12
C ILE A 143 -7.85 6.95 5.96
N LEU A 144 -8.03 6.25 7.07
CA LEU A 144 -6.92 5.60 7.77
C LEU A 144 -6.86 4.15 7.32
N ALA A 145 -5.65 3.62 7.15
CA ALA A 145 -5.46 2.22 6.81
C ALA A 145 -4.32 1.62 7.64
N SER A 146 -4.26 0.29 7.75
CA SER A 146 -3.06 -0.38 8.25
C SER A 146 -2.98 -1.80 7.75
N ASP A 147 -1.74 -2.27 7.59
CA ASP A 147 -1.43 -3.69 7.41
C ASP A 147 -0.78 -4.25 8.67
N LYS A 148 -1.05 -5.51 8.94
CA LYS A 148 -0.36 -6.31 9.95
C LYS A 148 -0.05 -7.69 9.39
N VAL A 149 1.18 -8.15 9.61
CA VAL A 149 1.61 -9.50 9.26
C VAL A 149 2.01 -10.23 10.53
N THR A 150 1.43 -11.39 10.78
CA THR A 150 1.88 -12.35 11.81
C THR A 150 2.57 -13.52 11.12
N SER A 151 3.86 -13.72 11.41
CA SER A 151 4.70 -14.69 10.69
C SER A 151 4.47 -16.13 11.17
N ALA A 152 4.45 -17.08 10.23
CA ALA A 152 4.55 -18.52 10.53
C ALA A 152 6.01 -19.01 10.67
N ASN A 153 6.98 -18.13 10.38
CA ASN A 153 8.39 -18.45 10.23
C ASN A 153 9.28 -17.55 11.07
N ASP A 154 10.47 -18.04 11.39
CA ASP A 154 11.58 -17.21 11.81
C ASP A 154 12.28 -16.67 10.55
N VAL A 155 12.36 -15.36 10.41
CA VAL A 155 12.87 -14.70 9.19
C VAL A 155 13.73 -13.52 9.61
N GLU A 156 14.96 -13.44 9.10
CA GLU A 156 15.91 -12.37 9.48
C GLU A 156 15.48 -10.98 9.01
N SER A 157 14.74 -10.91 7.91
CA SER A 157 14.30 -9.64 7.32
C SER A 157 13.01 -9.85 6.51
N LEU A 158 11.90 -10.09 7.19
CA LEU A 158 10.60 -10.28 6.56
C LEU A 158 10.04 -8.97 6.03
N ILE A 159 9.58 -8.96 4.77
CA ILE A 159 9.07 -7.80 4.07
C ILE A 159 7.66 -8.09 3.54
N LEU A 160 6.76 -7.12 3.68
CA LEU A 160 5.48 -7.09 2.94
C LEU A 160 5.60 -6.08 1.79
N ARG A 161 5.28 -6.53 0.57
CA ARG A 161 5.20 -5.65 -0.61
C ARG A 161 3.78 -5.13 -0.83
N ILE A 162 3.68 -3.82 -1.02
CA ILE A 162 2.42 -3.11 -1.25
C ILE A 162 2.54 -2.05 -2.35
N ASP A 163 1.45 -1.77 -3.05
CA ASP A 163 1.31 -0.60 -3.91
C ASP A 163 0.80 0.59 -3.08
N MET A 164 1.63 1.62 -2.90
CA MET A 164 1.33 2.73 -1.97
C MET A 164 1.67 4.11 -2.57
N PRO A 165 0.70 5.05 -2.69
CA PRO A 165 -0.74 4.83 -2.50
C PRO A 165 -1.32 3.84 -3.50
N GLY A 166 -0.81 3.84 -4.74
CA GLY A 166 -1.21 3.01 -5.85
C GLY A 166 -0.50 3.48 -7.12
N HIS A 167 -0.44 2.62 -8.14
CA HIS A 167 0.16 2.97 -9.44
C HIS A 167 -0.62 4.08 -10.17
N ILE A 168 -0.02 4.70 -11.19
CA ILE A 168 -0.63 5.82 -11.94
C ILE A 168 -0.67 5.46 -13.43
N LYS A 169 -1.86 5.32 -14.00
CA LYS A 169 -2.03 5.18 -15.45
C LYS A 169 -1.88 6.55 -16.11
N HIS A 170 -1.10 6.61 -17.17
CA HIS A 170 -0.95 7.81 -18.00
C HIS A 170 -0.48 7.42 -19.40
N SER A 171 -0.61 8.36 -20.33
CA SER A 171 0.08 8.40 -21.61
C SER A 171 0.89 9.69 -21.64
N ASP A 172 2.22 9.60 -21.50
CA ASP A 172 3.12 10.76 -21.52
C ASP A 172 2.71 11.90 -20.55
N GLY A 173 2.45 11.53 -19.28
CA GLY A 173 2.02 12.47 -18.24
C GLY A 173 0.64 13.11 -18.41
N ASP A 174 -0.22 12.65 -19.32
CA ASP A 174 -1.55 13.25 -19.57
C ASP A 174 -2.45 13.36 -18.32
N SER A 175 -2.41 12.38 -17.41
CA SER A 175 -3.32 12.29 -16.27
C SER A 175 -2.83 12.97 -14.99
N PHE A 176 -1.53 13.24 -14.86
CA PHE A 176 -0.92 13.80 -13.66
C PHE A 176 0.16 14.84 -13.97
N GLU A 177 0.34 15.81 -13.06
CA GLU A 177 1.29 16.91 -13.23
C GLU A 177 2.65 16.61 -12.60
N ALA A 178 2.64 16.01 -11.42
CA ALA A 178 3.85 15.77 -10.63
C ALA A 178 3.64 14.65 -9.61
N ILE A 179 4.74 14.10 -9.14
CA ILE A 179 4.82 13.22 -7.96
C ILE A 179 5.54 13.97 -6.86
N TYR A 180 5.05 13.85 -5.63
CA TYR A 180 5.72 14.34 -4.42
C TYR A 180 6.15 13.14 -3.58
N LEU A 181 7.45 13.07 -3.28
CA LEU A 181 8.01 12.13 -2.32
C LEU A 181 8.67 12.96 -1.22
N SER A 182 8.19 12.92 0.02
CA SER A 182 8.73 13.75 1.12
C SER A 182 10.23 13.58 1.40
N TYR A 183 10.82 12.45 0.98
CA TYR A 183 12.26 12.17 1.11
C TYR A 183 13.09 12.58 -0.13
N HIS A 184 12.46 13.16 -1.15
CA HIS A 184 13.12 13.56 -2.40
C HIS A 184 12.70 14.96 -2.88
N GLY A 185 11.41 15.27 -2.84
CA GLY A 185 10.82 16.51 -3.33
C GLY A 185 9.76 16.28 -4.40
N VAL A 186 9.45 17.33 -5.16
CA VAL A 186 8.48 17.30 -6.27
C VAL A 186 9.21 16.92 -7.57
N ILE A 187 8.63 15.96 -8.29
CA ILE A 187 9.15 15.38 -9.54
C ILE A 187 8.11 15.63 -10.63
N PRO A 188 8.44 16.34 -11.72
CA PRO A 188 7.49 16.62 -12.78
C PRO A 188 7.14 15.36 -13.59
N SER A 189 5.94 15.29 -14.17
CA SER A 189 5.49 14.08 -14.88
C SER A 189 6.32 13.73 -16.12
N GLN A 190 7.04 14.71 -16.69
CA GLN A 190 7.97 14.51 -17.81
C GLN A 190 9.12 13.56 -17.46
N GLU A 191 9.45 13.39 -16.18
CA GLU A 191 10.46 12.42 -15.76
C GLU A 191 10.02 10.96 -15.96
N PHE A 192 8.75 10.73 -16.29
CA PHE A 192 8.16 9.41 -16.50
C PHE A 192 7.73 9.19 -17.96
N SER A 193 8.34 9.89 -18.91
CA SER A 193 8.08 9.73 -20.35
C SER A 193 8.71 8.46 -20.94
N GLU A 194 9.82 7.99 -20.36
CA GLU A 194 10.56 6.80 -20.80
C GLU A 194 10.68 5.77 -19.68
N ASP A 195 10.65 4.49 -20.04
CA ASP A 195 10.78 3.39 -19.08
C ASP A 195 12.19 3.33 -18.46
N PHE A 196 12.24 3.30 -17.13
CA PHE A 196 13.45 3.19 -16.32
C PHE A 196 13.23 2.21 -15.16
N ALA A 197 14.28 1.55 -14.70
CA ALA A 197 14.17 0.50 -13.69
C ALA A 197 14.00 1.07 -12.25
N PRO A 198 13.43 0.28 -11.31
CA PRO A 198 13.24 0.67 -9.90
C PRO A 198 14.41 1.36 -9.21
N ASP A 199 15.62 0.91 -9.44
CA ASP A 199 16.86 1.36 -8.78
C ASP A 199 17.62 2.46 -9.52
N GLU A 200 17.10 2.97 -10.64
CA GLU A 200 17.83 3.94 -11.47
C GLU A 200 17.66 5.39 -11.00
N ARG A 201 16.51 5.73 -10.40
CA ARG A 201 16.15 7.15 -10.19
C ARG A 201 15.57 7.47 -8.81
N PHE A 202 14.38 6.93 -8.52
CA PHE A 202 13.58 7.35 -7.36
C PHE A 202 13.43 6.24 -6.33
N LEU A 203 14.54 5.58 -6.02
CA LEU A 203 14.62 4.53 -5.00
C LEU A 203 14.96 5.12 -3.62
N TYR A 204 14.10 4.84 -2.66
CA TYR A 204 14.38 4.93 -1.23
C TYR A 204 14.80 3.56 -0.71
N ARG A 205 15.93 3.53 0.01
CA ARG A 205 16.34 2.41 0.87
C ARG A 205 16.50 2.91 2.28
N ARG A 206 15.95 2.18 3.26
CA ARG A 206 16.13 2.50 4.67
C ARG A 206 17.61 2.46 5.02
N GLY A 207 18.12 3.59 5.49
CA GLY A 207 19.46 3.72 6.06
C GLY A 207 19.40 4.29 7.48
N ASP A 208 20.54 4.75 7.99
CA ASP A 208 20.65 5.26 9.37
C ASP A 208 19.83 6.54 9.60
N LYS A 209 19.74 7.39 8.57
CA LYS A 209 18.96 8.64 8.63
C LYS A 209 17.56 8.41 8.07
N LEU A 210 16.59 8.38 8.98
CA LEU A 210 15.18 8.27 8.63
C LEU A 210 14.63 9.62 8.13
N PRO A 211 13.72 9.62 7.15
CA PRO A 211 13.03 10.83 6.74
C PRO A 211 12.04 11.26 7.84
N GLU A 212 11.80 12.57 7.94
CA GLU A 212 10.89 13.14 8.94
C GLU A 212 9.45 12.67 8.74
N ARG A 213 9.04 12.55 7.47
CA ARG A 213 7.73 12.07 7.02
C ARG A 213 7.94 11.05 5.91
N PHE A 214 6.95 10.20 5.68
CA PHE A 214 6.96 9.25 4.57
C PHE A 214 5.69 9.40 3.73
N ILE A 215 5.61 10.50 3.01
CA ILE A 215 4.50 10.87 2.12
C ILE A 215 4.89 10.57 0.68
N ARG A 216 4.00 9.90 -0.05
CA ARG A 216 4.08 9.60 -1.48
C ARG A 216 2.77 10.00 -2.14
N ALA A 217 2.82 10.98 -3.02
CA ALA A 217 1.62 11.56 -3.61
C ALA A 217 1.80 11.86 -5.09
N TYR A 218 0.69 11.97 -5.82
CA TYR A 218 0.67 12.51 -7.18
C TYR A 218 -0.39 13.59 -7.32
N LYS A 219 -0.07 14.61 -8.11
CA LYS A 219 -0.96 15.71 -8.44
C LYS A 219 -1.78 15.34 -9.65
N ILE A 220 -3.08 15.09 -9.46
CA ILE A 220 -4.00 14.86 -10.57
C ILE A 220 -4.05 16.14 -11.40
N ARG A 221 -4.00 16.00 -12.73
CA ARG A 221 -3.98 17.15 -13.63
C ARG A 221 -5.25 18.00 -13.47
N GLY A 222 -5.08 19.28 -13.15
CA GLY A 222 -6.17 20.20 -12.84
C GLY A 222 -6.97 19.85 -11.58
N GLY A 223 -6.48 18.92 -10.75
CA GLY A 223 -7.19 18.33 -9.62
C GLY A 223 -6.42 18.41 -8.30
N PRO A 224 -6.85 17.70 -7.26
CA PRO A 224 -6.15 17.60 -5.98
C PRO A 224 -4.90 16.71 -6.06
N TRP A 225 -4.11 16.71 -5.00
CA TRP A 225 -3.15 15.65 -4.72
C TRP A 225 -3.88 14.40 -4.23
N LEU A 226 -3.50 13.21 -4.68
CA LEU A 226 -3.80 11.95 -4.00
C LEU A 226 -2.53 11.44 -3.34
N ALA A 227 -2.61 11.12 -2.05
CA ALA A 227 -1.47 10.71 -1.25
C ALA A 227 -1.68 9.38 -0.55
N GLY A 228 -0.59 8.63 -0.39
CA GLY A 228 -0.41 7.55 0.56
C GLY A 228 0.72 7.92 1.51
N MET A 229 0.47 7.85 2.81
CA MET A 229 1.41 8.32 3.81
C MET A 229 1.66 7.25 4.86
N THR A 230 2.90 6.80 5.02
CA THR A 230 3.25 5.83 6.07
C THR A 230 3.62 6.56 7.34
N LEU A 231 2.83 6.33 8.39
CA LEU A 231 2.83 7.15 9.59
C LEU A 231 4.03 6.91 10.51
N ASN A 232 4.66 5.74 10.41
CA ASN A 232 5.95 5.47 11.03
C ASN A 232 7.00 5.19 9.93
N PRO A 233 7.88 6.16 9.59
CA PRO A 233 8.90 5.96 8.56
C PRO A 233 9.89 4.81 8.84
N GLN A 234 10.06 4.40 10.09
CA GLN A 234 10.98 3.32 10.46
C GLN A 234 10.59 1.99 9.84
N ILE A 235 9.30 1.75 9.63
CA ILE A 235 8.82 0.46 9.12
C ILE A 235 9.07 0.32 7.63
N VAL A 236 9.30 1.41 6.89
CA VAL A 236 9.52 1.34 5.44
C VAL A 236 10.94 0.84 5.18
N TYR A 237 11.05 -0.34 4.57
CA TYR A 237 12.31 -0.97 4.21
C TYR A 237 12.86 -0.38 2.89
N GLU A 238 12.05 -0.43 1.83
CA GLU A 238 12.37 0.13 0.51
C GLU A 238 11.10 0.74 -0.10
N ALA A 239 11.27 1.69 -0.99
CA ALA A 239 10.17 2.27 -1.75
C ALA A 239 10.69 2.86 -3.04
N TRP A 240 9.97 2.72 -4.14
CA TRP A 240 10.37 3.34 -5.40
C TRP A 240 9.18 3.72 -6.25
N CYS A 241 9.40 4.71 -7.10
CA CYS A 241 8.56 4.91 -8.27
C CYS A 241 9.37 4.79 -9.55
N HIS A 242 8.82 4.09 -10.55
CA HIS A 242 9.49 3.91 -11.83
C HIS A 242 8.49 3.83 -12.98
N GLN A 243 8.97 4.10 -14.19
CA GLN A 243 8.17 4.05 -15.40
C GLN A 243 8.28 2.68 -16.08
N ARG A 244 7.14 2.04 -16.34
CA ARG A 244 7.03 0.81 -17.14
C ARG A 244 5.67 0.72 -17.87
N GLY A 245 5.43 1.64 -18.81
CA GLY A 245 4.13 1.85 -19.46
C GLY A 245 3.05 2.50 -18.55
N TYR A 246 3.29 2.57 -17.25
CA TYR A 246 2.59 3.37 -16.26
C TYR A 246 3.59 3.68 -15.13
N VAL A 247 3.29 4.66 -14.27
CA VAL A 247 4.14 4.90 -13.10
C VAL A 247 3.79 3.86 -12.05
N CYS A 248 4.72 2.95 -11.81
CA CYS A 248 4.64 1.96 -10.76
C CYS A 248 5.08 2.60 -9.43
N MET A 249 4.30 2.42 -8.38
CA MET A 249 4.49 2.98 -7.05
C MET A 249 4.50 1.84 -6.03
N ILE A 250 5.67 1.31 -5.71
CA ILE A 250 5.82 0.16 -4.79
C ILE A 250 6.46 0.62 -3.49
N GLN A 251 5.95 0.12 -2.37
CA GLN A 251 6.53 0.24 -1.04
C GLN A 251 6.72 -1.15 -0.45
N GLU A 252 7.79 -1.31 0.33
CA GLU A 252 8.09 -2.48 1.11
C GLU A 252 8.19 -2.08 2.58
N ILE A 253 7.40 -2.72 3.44
CA ILE A 253 7.43 -2.50 4.90
C ILE A 253 8.00 -3.72 5.63
N GLY A 254 8.53 -3.52 6.84
CA GLY A 254 9.21 -4.54 7.63
C GLY A 254 10.72 -4.48 7.44
N GLY A 255 11.31 -5.53 6.89
CA GLY A 255 12.76 -5.66 6.70
C GLY A 255 13.51 -5.81 8.02
N MET A 256 12.88 -6.43 9.01
CA MET A 256 13.43 -6.67 10.34
C MET A 256 13.29 -8.14 10.70
N ARG A 257 14.07 -8.57 11.69
CA ARG A 257 13.96 -9.93 12.22
C ARG A 257 12.58 -10.10 12.84
N ILE A 258 11.93 -11.20 12.48
CA ILE A 258 10.63 -11.59 13.00
C ILE A 258 10.71 -13.07 13.37
N GLU A 259 10.33 -13.40 14.58
CA GLU A 259 10.20 -14.79 15.04
C GLU A 259 8.81 -15.35 14.72
N ARG A 260 8.69 -16.67 14.72
CA ARG A 260 7.41 -17.34 14.52
C ARG A 260 6.38 -16.85 15.54
N GLY A 261 5.23 -16.41 15.03
CA GLY A 261 4.12 -15.91 15.83
C GLY A 261 4.22 -14.42 16.17
N GLU A 262 5.36 -13.78 15.93
CA GLU A 262 5.49 -12.33 16.05
C GLU A 262 4.83 -11.60 14.89
N SER A 263 4.58 -10.30 15.09
CA SER A 263 3.98 -9.44 14.09
C SER A 263 4.74 -8.14 13.89
N PHE A 264 4.67 -7.61 12.68
CA PHE A 264 4.94 -6.21 12.40
C PHE A 264 3.72 -5.58 11.71
N SER A 265 3.61 -4.25 11.78
CA SER A 265 2.51 -3.51 11.20
C SER A 265 2.93 -2.11 10.76
N ALA A 266 2.16 -1.53 9.85
CA ALA A 266 2.28 -0.14 9.45
C ALA A 266 0.89 0.50 9.38
N ALA A 267 0.78 1.76 9.78
CA ALA A 267 -0.42 2.56 9.61
C ALA A 267 -0.23 3.63 8.53
N TYR A 268 -1.31 3.96 7.84
CA TYR A 268 -1.31 4.85 6.70
C TYR A 268 -2.45 5.86 6.73
N ILE A 269 -2.24 6.95 6.01
CA ILE A 269 -3.29 7.85 5.53
C ILE A 269 -3.35 7.75 4.02
N ILE A 270 -4.55 7.60 3.46
CA ILE A 270 -4.77 7.57 2.01
C ILE A 270 -5.91 8.51 1.66
N GLY A 271 -5.67 9.52 0.82
CA GLY A 271 -6.68 10.54 0.59
C GLY A 271 -6.31 11.66 -0.35
N PHE A 272 -7.23 12.61 -0.47
CA PHE A 272 -7.12 13.78 -1.32
C PHE A 272 -6.83 15.05 -0.54
N PHE A 273 -5.91 15.85 -1.06
CA PHE A 273 -5.39 17.06 -0.42
C PHE A 273 -5.22 18.17 -1.45
N ASP A 274 -5.36 19.42 -1.02
CA ASP A 274 -5.25 20.59 -1.88
C ASP A 274 -3.80 21.02 -2.06
N SER A 275 -2.98 20.82 -1.02
CA SER A 275 -1.58 21.22 -1.02
C SER A 275 -0.68 20.24 -0.25
N ILE A 276 0.64 20.39 -0.40
CA ILE A 276 1.64 19.62 0.34
C ILE A 276 1.60 19.97 1.83
N GLU A 277 1.35 21.23 2.16
CA GLU A 277 1.26 21.71 3.54
C GLU A 277 0.06 21.08 4.28
N GLU A 278 -1.08 20.92 3.59
CA GLU A 278 -2.23 20.18 4.16
C GLU A 278 -1.86 18.71 4.40
N MET A 279 -1.16 18.06 3.46
CA MET A 279 -0.69 16.68 3.62
C MET A 279 0.22 16.54 4.84
N GLU A 280 1.18 17.43 5.00
CA GLU A 280 2.14 17.41 6.10
C GLU A 280 1.47 17.68 7.45
N SER A 281 0.54 18.64 7.51
CA SER A 281 -0.25 18.91 8.72
C SER A 281 -1.05 17.68 9.15
N VAL A 282 -1.75 17.03 8.21
CA VAL A 282 -2.55 15.83 8.51
C VAL A 282 -1.66 14.65 8.88
N TYR A 283 -0.51 14.49 8.22
CA TYR A 283 0.48 13.48 8.59
C TYR A 283 0.92 13.61 10.05
N ASP A 284 1.25 14.82 10.48
CA ASP A 284 1.80 15.09 11.81
C ASP A 284 0.81 14.79 12.95
N GLU A 285 -0.51 14.84 12.70
CA GLU A 285 -1.54 14.43 13.67
C GLU A 285 -1.44 12.95 14.06
N PHE A 286 -1.03 12.10 13.09
CA PHE A 286 -1.01 10.64 13.23
C PHE A 286 0.40 10.05 13.21
N LYS A 287 1.43 10.90 13.15
CA LYS A 287 2.83 10.47 13.09
C LYS A 287 3.18 9.49 14.23
N TRP A 288 4.03 8.54 13.88
CA TRP A 288 4.45 7.40 14.70
C TRP A 288 3.39 6.34 14.95
N SER A 289 2.21 6.43 14.35
CA SER A 289 1.24 5.33 14.45
C SER A 289 1.74 4.09 13.71
N SER A 290 1.66 2.95 14.37
CA SER A 290 2.09 1.63 13.86
C SER A 290 0.92 0.74 13.45
N HIS A 291 -0.28 0.98 14.01
CA HIS A 291 -1.50 0.26 13.65
C HIS A 291 -2.74 1.13 13.89
N VAL A 292 -3.78 0.94 13.07
CA VAL A 292 -5.10 1.53 13.30
C VAL A 292 -6.17 0.47 13.15
N SER A 293 -7.17 0.49 14.02
CA SER A 293 -8.27 -0.47 13.97
C SER A 293 -9.59 0.15 14.45
N VAL A 294 -10.69 -0.59 14.29
CA VAL A 294 -11.99 -0.19 14.82
C VAL A 294 -12.50 -1.24 15.79
N LYS A 295 -12.80 -0.81 17.02
CA LYS A 295 -13.39 -1.64 18.07
C LYS A 295 -14.63 -0.97 18.64
N ALA A 296 -15.76 -1.69 18.64
CA ALA A 296 -17.03 -1.18 19.15
C ALA A 296 -17.42 0.21 18.60
N GLY A 297 -17.16 0.45 17.30
CA GLY A 297 -17.47 1.72 16.63
C GLY A 297 -16.55 2.89 16.99
N LYS A 298 -15.39 2.61 17.62
CA LYS A 298 -14.38 3.62 17.95
C LYS A 298 -13.07 3.30 17.24
N LEU A 299 -12.40 4.37 16.79
CA LEU A 299 -11.04 4.30 16.26
C LEU A 299 -10.07 3.98 17.40
N GLU A 300 -9.22 2.98 17.20
CA GLU A 300 -8.07 2.69 18.05
C GLU A 300 -6.80 2.93 17.22
N ILE A 301 -5.82 3.59 17.84
CA ILE A 301 -4.54 3.95 17.22
C ILE A 301 -3.42 3.47 18.13
N GLU A 302 -2.53 2.64 17.60
CA GLU A 302 -1.32 2.19 18.27
C GLU A 302 -0.14 3.02 17.74
N ARG A 303 0.75 3.44 18.63
CA ARG A 303 1.96 4.23 18.33
C ARG A 303 3.18 3.46 18.80
#